data_AF-A0A7X7MZD4-F1
#
_entry.id   AF-A0A7X7MZD4-F1
#
_cell.length_a   1.000
_cell.length_b   1.000
_cell.length_c   1.000
_cell.angle_alpha   90.00
_cell.angle_beta   90.00
_cell.angle_gamma   90.00
#
_symmetry.space_group_name_H-M   'P 1'
#
loop_
_entity.id
_entity.type
_entity.pdbx_description
1 polymer ?
#
loop_
_entity_poly.entity_id
_entity_poly.type
_entity_poly.pdbx_seq_one_letter_code
_entity_poly.pdbx_strand_id
1 'polypeptide(L)'
;EDLGKGLRSQVGTMYGTLKKGPRYLEMAEGYVTGIALDADDMIIGYKFVSLGKMTDFMKKGDDANTAYEKACGQYGRVDDAVKIIDPRKE
;
A
#
# COMPACT_ATOMS: atom_id res chain seq x y z
N GLU A 1 22.53 -2.19 -10.52
CA GLU A 1 23.40 -2.87 -9.55
C GLU A 1 23.50 -2.06 -8.27
N ASP A 2 22.73 -2.45 -7.26
CA ASP A 2 23.21 -3.05 -6.02
C ASP A 2 21.95 -3.67 -5.40
N LEU A 3 22.05 -4.88 -4.85
CA LEU A 3 20.93 -5.78 -4.54
C LEU A 3 19.70 -5.06 -3.93
N GLY A 4 18.66 -4.83 -4.76
CA GLY A 4 17.32 -4.40 -4.35
C GLY A 4 17.27 -3.21 -3.37
N LYS A 5 17.60 -1.99 -3.81
CA LYS A 5 17.49 -0.70 -3.06
C LYS A 5 16.12 -0.48 -2.37
N GLY A 6 15.89 -1.10 -1.21
CA GLY A 6 14.62 -1.04 -0.47
C GLY A 6 13.47 -1.84 -1.08
N LEU A 7 13.71 -2.64 -2.14
CA LEU A 7 12.70 -3.48 -2.77
C LEU A 7 12.65 -4.83 -2.06
N ARG A 8 11.54 -5.11 -1.35
CA ARG A 8 11.39 -6.30 -0.49
C ARG A 8 10.64 -7.45 -1.16
N SER A 9 9.77 -7.15 -2.13
CA SER A 9 8.97 -8.13 -2.88
C SER A 9 8.46 -7.49 -4.17
N GLN A 10 8.63 -8.17 -5.31
CA GLN A 10 7.90 -7.85 -6.55
C GLN A 10 6.67 -8.76 -6.73
N VAL A 11 6.26 -9.46 -5.67
CA VAL A 11 5.09 -10.35 -5.67
C VAL A 11 3.92 -9.61 -5.04
N GLY A 12 2.84 -9.45 -5.80
CA GLY A 12 1.58 -8.93 -5.30
C GLY A 12 0.73 -10.02 -4.65
N THR A 13 -0.02 -9.66 -3.61
CA THR A 13 -1.05 -10.49 -3.01
C THR A 13 -2.40 -9.79 -3.15
N MET A 14 -3.35 -10.48 -3.75
CA MET A 14 -4.73 -10.01 -3.86
C MET A 14 -5.70 -11.14 -3.51
N TYR A 15 -6.87 -10.77 -2.98
CA TYR A 15 -7.98 -11.70 -2.82
C TYR A 15 -9.27 -11.04 -3.33
N GLY A 16 -10.29 -11.82 -3.63
CA GLY A 16 -11.57 -11.28 -4.05
C GLY A 16 -12.70 -12.24 -3.72
N THR A 17 -13.87 -11.68 -3.40
CA THR A 17 -15.10 -12.45 -3.20
C THR A 17 -16.26 -11.75 -3.89
N LEU A 18 -17.34 -12.48 -4.18
CA LEU A 18 -18.55 -11.86 -4.74
C LEU A 18 -19.12 -10.78 -3.82
N LYS A 19 -19.03 -10.97 -2.49
CA LYS A 19 -19.58 -10.02 -1.51
C LYS A 19 -18.74 -8.75 -1.37
N LYS A 20 -17.41 -8.88 -1.43
CA LYS A 20 -16.48 -7.77 -1.13
C LYS A 20 -15.84 -7.16 -2.38
N GLY A 21 -15.89 -7.84 -3.52
CA GLY A 21 -15.10 -7.47 -4.69
C GLY A 21 -13.60 -7.77 -4.50
N PRO A 22 -12.75 -7.28 -5.41
CA PRO A 22 -11.29 -7.45 -5.33
C PRO A 22 -10.68 -6.61 -4.19
N ARG A 23 -9.54 -7.10 -3.67
CA ARG A 23 -8.79 -6.52 -2.55
C ARG A 23 -7.30 -6.72 -2.75
N TYR A 24 -6.58 -5.62 -2.86
CA TYR A 24 -5.13 -5.61 -2.89
C TYR A 24 -4.60 -5.63 -1.45
N LEU A 25 -3.75 -6.60 -1.15
CA LEU A 25 -3.16 -6.77 0.18
C LEU A 25 -1.70 -6.35 0.19
N GLU A 26 -0.99 -6.66 -0.89
CA GLU A 26 0.41 -6.31 -1.12
C GLU A 26 0.57 -6.03 -2.62
N MET A 27 1.25 -4.96 -2.98
CA MET A 27 1.65 -4.65 -4.35
C MET A 27 3.19 -4.51 -4.41
N ALA A 28 3.76 -4.34 -5.60
CA ALA A 28 5.22 -4.21 -5.75
C ALA A 28 5.80 -3.05 -4.92
N GLU A 29 5.00 -2.03 -4.66
CA GLU A 29 5.31 -0.86 -3.86
C GLU A 29 5.33 -1.15 -2.35
N GLY A 30 4.52 -2.11 -1.88
CA GLY A 30 4.48 -2.56 -0.49
C GLY A 30 3.10 -2.97 0.03
N TYR A 31 2.98 -2.95 1.35
CA TYR A 31 1.78 -3.36 2.08
C TYR A 31 0.65 -2.36 1.86
N VAL A 32 -0.45 -2.82 1.29
CA VAL A 32 -1.61 -1.96 1.01
C VAL A 32 -2.36 -1.69 2.31
N THR A 33 -2.47 -0.40 2.65
CA THR A 33 -3.15 0.11 3.84
C THR A 33 -4.53 0.67 3.55
N GLY A 34 -4.83 0.98 2.29
CA GLY A 34 -6.16 1.43 1.89
C GLY A 34 -6.39 1.31 0.39
N ILE A 35 -7.62 0.97 0.00
CA ILE A 35 -8.06 0.93 -1.40
C ILE A 35 -8.95 2.15 -1.66
N ALA A 36 -8.61 2.91 -2.70
CA ALA A 36 -9.39 4.05 -3.17
C ALA A 36 -10.48 3.59 -4.15
N LEU A 37 -11.72 3.96 -3.85
CA LEU A 37 -12.90 3.68 -4.66
C LEU A 37 -13.52 4.97 -5.19
N ASP A 38 -14.01 4.92 -6.43
CA ASP A 38 -14.88 5.96 -6.98
C ASP A 38 -16.36 5.75 -6.62
N ALA A 39 -17.24 6.58 -7.19
CA ALA A 39 -18.67 6.56 -6.94
C ALA A 39 -19.38 5.27 -7.39
N ASP A 40 -18.73 4.49 -8.27
CA ASP A 40 -19.25 3.22 -8.78
C ASP A 40 -18.60 2.01 -8.07
N ASP A 41 -17.96 2.23 -6.92
CA ASP A 41 -17.19 1.23 -6.15
C ASP A 41 -16.03 0.59 -6.96
N MET A 42 -15.56 1.24 -8.03
CA MET A 42 -14.43 0.76 -8.80
C MET A 42 -13.12 1.14 -8.12
N ILE A 43 -12.15 0.23 -8.13
CA ILE A 43 -10.81 0.52 -7.59
C ILE A 43 -10.08 1.46 -8.54
N ILE A 44 -9.76 2.66 -8.06
CA ILE A 44 -9.06 3.69 -8.84
C ILE A 44 -7.64 3.96 -8.34
N GLY A 45 -7.27 3.39 -7.19
CA GLY A 45 -5.94 3.53 -6.61
C GLY A 45 -5.82 2.82 -5.25
N TYR A 46 -4.67 2.98 -4.61
CA TYR A 46 -4.43 2.45 -3.27
C TYR A 46 -3.32 3.20 -2.54
N LYS A 47 -3.37 3.17 -1.20
CA LYS A 47 -2.32 3.62 -0.29
C LYS A 47 -1.51 2.42 0.17
N PHE A 48 -0.21 2.61 0.35
CA PHE A 48 0.70 1.55 0.76
C PHE A 48 1.79 2.06 1.71
N VAL A 49 2.44 1.11 2.39
CA VAL A 49 3.67 1.33 3.16
C VAL A 49 4.78 0.47 2.56
N SER A 50 5.86 1.12 2.13
CA SER A 50 7.03 0.42 1.61
C SER A 50 7.87 -0.14 2.75
N LEU A 51 7.69 -1.42 3.07
CA LEU A 51 8.34 -2.05 4.21
C LEU A 51 9.87 -2.03 4.12
N GLY A 52 10.44 -2.16 2.92
CA GLY A 52 11.89 -2.05 2.74
C GLY A 52 12.42 -0.66 3.11
N LYS A 53 11.80 0.40 2.57
CA LYS A 53 12.14 1.78 2.92
C LYS A 53 11.94 2.07 4.41
N MET A 54 10.82 1.63 4.99
CA MET A 54 10.54 1.78 6.43
C MET A 54 11.67 1.17 7.27
N THR A 55 12.09 -0.06 6.96
CA THR A 55 13.18 -0.71 7.69
C THR A 55 14.52 -0.02 7.49
N ASP A 56 14.78 0.55 6.31
CA ASP A 56 16.02 1.28 6.04
C ASP A 56 16.06 2.64 6.75
N PHE A 57 14.92 3.33 6.91
CA PHE A 57 14.81 4.54 7.73
C PHE A 57 15.06 4.25 9.21
N MET A 58 14.44 3.19 9.75
CA MET A 58 14.68 2.76 11.13
C MET A 58 16.15 2.40 11.39
N LYS A 59 16.81 1.68 10.45
CA LYS A 59 18.25 1.39 10.54
C LYS A 59 19.12 2.66 10.57
N LYS A 60 18.66 3.75 9.98
CA LYS A 60 19.36 5.04 9.96
C LYS A 60 19.04 5.92 11.19
N GLY A 61 18.21 5.43 12.11
CA GLY A 61 17.93 6.07 13.40
C GLY A 61 16.58 6.78 13.51
N ASP A 62 15.73 6.73 12.48
CA ASP A 62 14.35 7.19 12.64
C ASP A 62 13.59 6.27 13.61
N ASP A 63 12.72 6.85 14.44
CA ASP A 63 11.75 6.06 15.20
C ASP A 63 10.71 5.40 14.28
N ALA A 64 9.96 4.43 14.81
CA ALA A 64 9.03 3.63 14.04
C ALA A 64 7.93 4.46 13.34
N ASN A 65 7.43 5.51 13.99
CA ASN A 65 6.35 6.34 13.42
C ASN A 65 6.90 7.24 12.31
N THR A 66 8.01 7.92 12.56
CA THR A 66 8.68 8.74 11.54
C THR A 66 9.05 7.91 10.31
N ALA A 67 9.59 6.71 10.51
CA ALA A 67 9.95 5.81 9.42
C ALA A 67 8.73 5.30 8.64
N TYR A 68 7.61 5.04 9.33
CA TYR A 68 6.34 4.66 8.71
C TYR A 68 5.81 5.77 7.81
N GLU A 69 5.72 7.00 8.33
CA GLU A 69 5.23 8.16 7.58
C GLU A 69 6.07 8.43 6.33
N LYS A 70 7.41 8.38 6.43
CA LYS A 70 8.33 8.52 5.29
C LYS A 70 8.22 7.40 4.26
N ALA A 71 7.75 6.22 4.67
CA ALA A 71 7.63 5.04 3.82
C ALA A 71 6.22 4.87 3.20
N CYS A 72 5.25 5.66 3.65
CA CYS A 72 3.91 5.71 3.07
C CYS A 72 3.92 6.30 1.66
N GLY A 73 3.02 5.81 0.82
CA GLY A 73 2.79 6.33 -0.52
C GLY A 73 1.41 5.97 -1.05
N GLN A 74 1.13 6.44 -2.26
CA GLN A 74 -0.11 6.13 -2.96
C GLN A 74 0.13 5.90 -4.45
N TYR A 75 -0.75 5.14 -5.07
CA TYR A 75 -0.73 4.85 -6.51
C TYR A 75 -2.14 4.99 -7.10
N GLY A 76 -2.23 5.54 -8.31
CA GLY A 76 -3.51 5.79 -8.99
C GLY A 76 -4.19 7.08 -8.52
N ARG A 77 -5.50 7.16 -8.73
CA ARG A 77 -6.32 8.36 -8.48
C ARG A 77 -6.85 8.40 -7.05
N VAL A 78 -5.95 8.29 -6.07
CA VAL A 78 -6.35 8.25 -4.64
C VAL A 78 -6.99 9.56 -4.19
N ASP A 79 -6.57 10.70 -4.76
CA ASP A 79 -7.14 12.00 -4.43
C ASP A 79 -8.56 12.20 -5.01
N ASP A 80 -8.94 11.41 -6.02
CA ASP A 80 -10.29 11.39 -6.60
C ASP A 80 -11.23 10.42 -5.88
N ALA A 81 -10.75 9.72 -4.85
CA ALA A 81 -11.51 8.69 -4.16
C ALA A 81 -12.66 9.30 -3.35
N VAL A 82 -13.88 8.80 -3.56
CA VAL A 82 -15.02 9.14 -2.69
C VAL A 82 -15.00 8.29 -1.41
N LYS A 83 -14.23 7.19 -1.42
CA LYS A 83 -14.11 6.26 -0.28
C LYS A 83 -12.74 5.59 -0.27
N ILE A 84 -12.16 5.45 0.91
CA ILE A 84 -10.97 4.62 1.15
C ILE A 84 -11.34 3.54 2.17
N ILE A 85 -11.07 2.27 1.84
CA ILE A 85 -11.36 1.12 2.71
C ILE A 85 -10.09 0.37 3.10
N ASP A 86 -10.06 -0.21 4.29
CA ASP A 86 -9.02 -1.17 4.66
C ASP A 86 -9.33 -2.53 3.99
N PRO A 87 -8.45 -3.03 3.11
CA PRO A 87 -8.75 -4.24 2.36
C PRO A 87 -8.93 -5.50 3.23
N ARG A 88 -8.53 -5.45 4.50
CA ARG A 88 -8.56 -6.57 5.44
C ARG A 88 -9.75 -6.54 6.40
N LYS A 89 -10.45 -5.40 6.54
CA LYS A 89 -11.59 -5.27 7.47
C LYS A 89 -12.91 -5.23 6.72
N GLU A 90 -13.02 -4.39 5.69
CA GLU A 90 -14.21 -4.20 4.86
C GLU A 90 -14.37 -5.27 3.77
#